data_AF-A0A662RJ07-F1
#
_entry.id   AF-A0A662RJ07-F1
#
_cell.length_a   1.000
_cell.length_b   1.000
_cell.length_c   1.000
_cell.angle_alpha   90.00
_cell.angle_beta   90.00
_cell.angle_gamma   90.00
#
_symmetry.space_group_name_H-M   'P 1'
#
loop_
_entity.id
_entity.type
_entity.pdbx_description
1 polymer ?
#
loop_
_entity_poly.entity_id
_entity_poly.type
_entity_poly.pdbx_seq_one_letter_code
_entity_poly.pdbx_strand_id
1 'polypeptide(L)' 'MGEIHLYLEKKQECIVYGMDIILTNYQDNIVQADAHHIPFTDETFDGVFAGEIIEHLENPAQFLREVERVLKRGGA' A
#
# COMPACT_ATOMS: atom_id res chain seq x y z
N MET A 1 -1.74 -8.30 6.84
CA MET A 1 -1.36 -6.88 6.72
C MET A 1 -1.01 -6.19 8.06
N GLY A 2 -1.64 -6.51 9.21
CA GLY A 2 -1.43 -5.73 10.46
C GLY A 2 -0.03 -5.77 11.11
N GLU A 3 0.75 -6.85 10.96
CA GLU A 3 2.06 -6.97 11.64
C GLU A 3 3.17 -6.13 10.98
N ILE A 4 3.15 -6.02 9.65
CA ILE A 4 4.17 -5.25 8.91
C ILE A 4 3.97 -3.74 9.07
N HIS A 5 2.73 -3.27 9.08
CA HIS A 5 2.39 -1.86 9.29
C HIS A 5 2.95 -1.37 10.64
N LEU A 6 2.63 -2.10 11.71
CA LEU A 6 3.16 -1.82 13.06
C LEU A 6 4.69 -1.93 13.14
N TYR A 7 5.28 -2.86 12.39
CA TYR A 7 6.74 -2.99 12.34
C TYR A 7 7.40 -1.77 11.69
N LEU A 8 6.87 -1.31 10.56
CA LEU A 8 7.40 -0.15 9.83
C LEU A 8 7.26 1.13 10.65
N GLU A 9 6.09 1.38 11.23
CA GLU A 9 5.85 2.54 12.11
C GLU A 9 6.80 2.58 13.30
N LYS A 10 7.11 1.42 13.92
CA LYS A 10 8.00 1.36 15.08
C LYS A 10 9.48 1.50 14.75
N LYS A 11 9.87 1.22 13.51
CA LYS A 11 11.28 1.12 13.09
C LYS A 11 11.77 2.33 12.30
N GLN A 12 10.87 3.13 11.75
CA GLN A 12 11.22 4.22 10.84
C GLN A 12 10.51 5.51 11.26
N GLU A 13 11.19 6.65 11.14
CA GLU A 13 10.57 7.98 11.20
C GLU A 13 9.76 8.25 9.91
N CYS A 14 8.80 7.38 9.59
CA CYS A 14 7.97 7.49 8.40
C CYS A 14 6.47 7.40 8.73
N ILE A 15 5.67 8.06 7.91
CA ILE A 15 4.21 7.93 7.97
C ILE A 15 3.85 6.73 7.09
N VAL A 16 3.21 5.73 7.69
CA VAL A 16 2.79 4.52 6.99
C VAL A 16 1.29 4.57 6.75
N TYR A 17 0.87 4.29 5.53
CA TYR A 17 -0.53 4.07 5.19
C TYR A 17 -0.75 2.59 4.89
N GLY A 18 -1.73 1.97 5.55
CA GLY A 18 -2.15 0.61 5.26
C GLY A 18 -3.32 0.59 4.28
N MET A 19 -3.43 -0.46 3.47
CA MET A 19 -4.55 -0.65 2.56
C MET A 19 -4.98 -2.11 2.54
N ASP A 20 -6.28 -2.36 2.64
CA ASP A 20 -6.86 -3.70 2.56
C ASP A 20 -8.28 -3.64 1.96
N ILE A 21 -8.70 -4.69 1.26
CA ILE A 21 -10.05 -4.79 0.70
C ILE A 21 -11.09 -5.00 1.81
N ILE A 22 -10.67 -5.59 2.94
CA ILE A 22 -11.49 -5.74 4.14
C ILE A 22 -10.79 -5.04 5.31
N LEU A 23 -11.46 -4.04 5.89
CA LEU A 23 -10.96 -3.43 7.12
C LEU A 23 -11.05 -4.43 8.27
N THR A 24 -9.88 -4.91 8.68
CA THR A 24 -9.71 -5.70 9.88
C THR A 24 -8.79 -4.92 10.82
N ASN A 25 -9.32 -4.54 11.99
CA ASN A 25 -8.73 -3.65 13.00
C ASN A 25 -8.80 -2.14 12.71
N TYR A 26 -9.14 -1.38 13.76
CA TYR A 26 -9.09 0.07 13.82
C TYR A 26 -7.67 0.50 14.21
N GLN A 27 -6.80 0.66 13.21
CA GLN A 27 -5.52 1.34 13.38
C GLN A 27 -5.58 2.65 12.58
N ASP A 28 -4.81 3.64 13.04
CA ASP A 28 -4.68 4.90 12.33
C ASP A 28 -4.06 4.66 10.94
N ASN A 29 -4.38 5.53 9.97
CA ASN A 29 -3.85 5.48 8.59
C ASN A 29 -4.11 4.21 7.77
N ILE A 30 -5.15 3.41 8.09
CA ILE A 30 -5.61 2.32 7.21
C ILE A 30 -6.78 2.78 6.33
N VAL A 31 -6.71 2.47 5.03
CA VAL A 31 -7.73 2.76 4.03
C VAL A 31 -8.33 1.47 3.50
N GLN A 32 -9.67 1.39 3.41
CA GLN A 32 -10.32 0.30 2.70
C GLN A 32 -10.28 0.57 1.20
N ALA A 33 -9.63 -0.29 0.42
CA ALA A 33 -9.64 -0.18 -1.02
C ALA A 33 -9.24 -1.48 -1.73
N ASP A 34 -9.59 -1.56 -3.00
CA ASP A 34 -9.10 -2.57 -3.93
C ASP A 34 -7.72 -2.16 -4.45
N ALA A 35 -6.75 -3.09 -4.44
CA ALA A 35 -5.40 -2.84 -4.94
C ALA A 35 -5.35 -2.49 -6.44
N HIS A 36 -6.38 -2.84 -7.21
CA HIS A 36 -6.51 -2.43 -8.61
C HIS A 36 -6.89 -0.94 -8.77
N HIS A 37 -7.27 -0.26 -7.69
CA HIS A 37 -7.71 1.14 -7.65
C HIS A 37 -7.21 1.81 -6.35
N ILE A 38 -5.94 2.21 -6.35
CA ILE A 38 -5.28 2.78 -5.17
C ILE A 38 -5.75 4.23 -4.96
N PRO A 39 -6.43 4.56 -3.83
CA PRO A 39 -7.14 5.83 -3.64
C PRO A 39 -6.21 6.99 -3.21
N PHE A 40 -5.04 7.06 -3.81
CA PHE A 40 -4.04 8.10 -3.59
C PHE A 40 -3.69 8.76 -4.92
N THR A 41 -3.29 10.03 -4.85
CA THR A 41 -2.86 10.78 -6.02
C THR A 41 -1.52 10.28 -6.54
N ASP A 42 -1.16 10.68 -7.76
CA ASP A 42 0.11 10.33 -8.38
C ASP A 42 1.29 10.84 -7.54
N GLU A 43 2.43 10.15 -7.59
CA GLU A 43 3.68 10.57 -6.93
C GLU A 43 3.53 10.88 -5.41
N THR A 44 2.70 10.11 -4.70
CA THR A 44 2.42 10.31 -3.28
C THR A 44 3.46 9.65 -2.38
N PHE A 45 3.85 8.41 -2.69
CA PHE A 45 4.67 7.58 -1.80
C PHE A 45 6.13 7.52 -2.23
N ASP A 46 7.03 7.56 -1.25
CA ASP A 46 8.47 7.32 -1.45
C ASP A 46 8.76 5.81 -1.62
N GLY A 47 7.89 4.95 -1.10
CA GLY A 47 7.95 3.51 -1.34
C GLY A 47 6.63 2.79 -1.11
N VAL A 48 6.47 1.64 -1.77
CA VAL A 48 5.29 0.78 -1.65
C VAL A 48 5.73 -0.62 -1.25
N PHE A 49 5.08 -1.16 -0.22
CA PHE A 49 5.27 -2.55 0.20
C PHE A 49 4.03 -3.39 -0.12
N ALA A 50 4.21 -4.45 -0.90
CA ALA A 50 3.17 -5.39 -1.26
C ALA A 50 3.59 -6.82 -0.90
N GLY A 51 3.28 -7.26 0.32
CA GLY A 51 3.66 -8.58 0.81
C GLY A 51 2.55 -9.61 0.59
N GLU A 52 2.85 -10.68 -0.13
CA GLU A 52 1.98 -11.87 -0.31
C GLU A 52 0.59 -11.55 -0.90
N ILE A 53 0.48 -10.53 -1.79
CA ILE A 53 -0.79 -10.19 -2.44
C ILE A 53 -0.79 -10.41 -3.95
N ILE A 54 0.36 -10.32 -4.61
CA ILE A 54 0.45 -10.18 -6.08
C ILE A 54 -0.10 -11.43 -6.78
N GLU A 55 0.19 -12.61 -6.23
CA GLU A 55 -0.27 -13.91 -6.67
C GLU A 55 -1.78 -14.14 -6.52
N HIS A 56 -2.45 -13.31 -5.72
CA HIS A 56 -3.88 -13.38 -5.47
C HIS A 56 -4.69 -12.36 -6.28
N LEU A 57 -4.02 -11.45 -7.00
CA LEU A 57 -4.69 -10.44 -7.81
C LEU A 57 -5.24 -11.05 -9.09
N GLU A 58 -6.48 -10.67 -9.43
CA GLU A 58 -7.08 -11.00 -10.73
C GLU A 58 -6.31 -10.35 -11.88
N ASN A 59 -5.83 -9.11 -11.69
CA ASN A 59 -5.06 -8.37 -12.68
C ASN A 59 -3.79 -7.75 -12.07
N PRO A 60 -2.71 -8.55 -11.89
CA PRO A 60 -1.45 -8.05 -11.32
C PRO A 60 -0.85 -6.89 -12.12
N ALA A 61 -1.06 -6.86 -13.44
CA ALA A 61 -0.55 -5.79 -14.29
C ALA A 61 -1.23 -4.43 -14.03
N GLN A 62 -2.53 -4.44 -13.69
CA GLN A 62 -3.22 -3.20 -13.28
C GLN A 62 -2.73 -2.71 -11.93
N PHE A 63 -2.57 -3.61 -10.96
CA PHE A 63 -1.96 -3.25 -9.68
C PHE A 63 -0.58 -2.63 -9.84
N LEU A 64 0.31 -3.24 -10.65
CA LEU A 64 1.65 -2.68 -10.88
C LEU A 64 1.61 -1.28 -11.52
N ARG A 65 0.63 -0.99 -12.39
CA ARG A 65 0.43 0.37 -12.93
C ARG A 65 -0.03 1.35 -11.86
N GLU A 66 -0.91 0.94 -10.96
CA GLU A 66 -1.32 1.77 -9.83
C GLU A 66 -0.15 2.03 -8.86
N VAL A 67 0.68 1.02 -8.60
CA VAL A 67 1.91 1.17 -7.80
C VAL A 67 2.87 2.17 -8.45
N GLU A 68 3.14 2.03 -9.76
CA GLU A 68 3.98 2.97 -10.51
C GLU A 68 3.41 4.39 -10.45
N ARG A 69 2.09 4.55 -10.60
CA ARG A 69 1.41 5.85 -10.56
C ARG A 69 1.58 6.56 -9.23
N VAL A 70 1.39 5.84 -8.11
CA VAL A 70 1.45 6.45 -6.77
C VAL A 70 2.86 6.61 -6.22
N LEU A 71 3.87 5.94 -6.81
CA LEU A 71 5.26 6.15 -6.47
C LEU A 71 5.80 7.46 -7.03
N LYS A 72 6.55 8.21 -6.22
CA LYS A 72 7.35 9.34 -6.71
C LYS A 72 8.41 8.84 -7.70
N ARG A 73 8.88 9.73 -8.58
CA ARG A 73 10.02 9.40 -9.46
C ARG A 73 11.23 8.97 -8.65
N GLY A 74 11.69 7.74 -8.89
CA GLY A 74 12.80 7.13 -8.16
C GLY A 74 12.43 6.51 -6.81
N GLY A 75 11.13 6.43 -6.48
CA GLY A 75 10.61 5.63 -5.38
C GLY A 75 10.77 4.13 -5.62
N ALA A 76 10.56 3.34 -4.57
CA ALA A 76 10.81 1.89 -4.54
C ALA A 76 9.56 1.05 -4.28
#